data_AF-A0AAV9SVI4-F1
#
_entry.id   AF-A0AAV9SVI4-F1
#
_cell.length_a   1.000
_cell.length_b   1.000
_cell.length_c   1.000
_cell.angle_alpha   90.00
_cell.angle_beta   90.00
_cell.angle_gamma   90.00
#
_symmetry.space_group_name_H-M   'P 1'
#
loop_
_entity.id
_entity.type
_entity.pdbx_description
1 polymer ?
#
loop_
_entity_poly.entity_id
_entity_poly.type
_entity_poly.pdbx_seq_one_letter_code
_entity_poly.pdbx_strand_id
1 'polypeptide(L)'
;MASNESNKLRIIVVGGGIAGLAAAAVLRQRHEVLVYERDPASAPERGAGLGIGPNGSRMLKKAFHFRPEHVKATVCAGSRTYDKEGNLVREMTGVTEPFGGEWLLMHRTDLRNELLRLATGDAAKLGISGPPATVVNGVEVTGIDVEEGMVRLDNGDEVFADVIVGADGIHSLVRQAIVGEPSHFLSTGVSLYRFTFPLTRAREILKGYPAAIDPSNDGFFNVMTADDDTNRNIIFYSCRDLATLNVVARVPDSMLSIESMTSWNAEANPEEMLDHFFDFAPWILDIMKHVEDVHLYKVKDTAPLPTYTRGRALVVGDAAHPMTPFQGQGATQAIEDAEGLRLLLHDGVDSENVDNVDRALRTWDSVRRPRAAQVQQNSRHVTDMSAQAQLDRMRLNWTYGGIHAALRNRGTLYPIVGVAVTVGAFFAFLTGSPDRAAGVIENSTRGKGESSAFVGYGSKPSSERHLEETTGRDPLRQSGLAGLKSEQTDPNQPSTRN
;
A
#
# COMPACT_ATOMS: atom_id res chain seq x y z
N MET A 1 -18.11 1.14 -35.28
CA MET A 1 -18.66 2.31 -34.58
C MET A 1 -17.47 3.21 -34.25
N ALA A 2 -17.39 4.39 -34.88
CA ALA A 2 -16.36 5.36 -34.54
C ALA A 2 -16.63 5.83 -33.10
N SER A 3 -15.68 5.63 -32.19
CA SER A 3 -15.75 6.17 -30.84
C SER A 3 -15.83 7.69 -30.94
N ASN A 4 -16.92 8.27 -30.44
CA ASN A 4 -17.16 9.70 -30.43
C ASN A 4 -16.03 10.37 -29.62
N GLU A 5 -15.07 11.00 -30.29
CA GLU A 5 -13.98 11.72 -29.62
C GLU A 5 -14.45 12.93 -28.80
N SER A 6 -15.72 13.33 -28.94
CA SER A 6 -16.30 14.56 -28.37
C SER A 6 -16.64 14.53 -26.87
N ASN A 7 -16.53 13.38 -26.19
CA ASN A 7 -17.08 13.18 -24.84
C ASN A 7 -15.99 12.83 -23.80
N LYS A 8 -14.79 13.40 -23.91
CA LYS A 8 -13.72 13.22 -22.92
C LYS A 8 -13.85 14.28 -21.81
N LEU A 9 -13.56 13.89 -20.57
CA LEU A 9 -13.37 14.86 -19.49
C LEU A 9 -12.02 15.56 -19.65
N ARG A 10 -11.99 16.85 -19.36
CA ARG A 10 -10.76 17.58 -19.04
C ARG A 10 -10.53 17.48 -17.55
N ILE A 11 -9.43 16.86 -17.16
CA ILE A 11 -9.10 16.62 -15.75
C ILE A 11 -7.79 17.33 -15.41
N ILE A 12 -7.83 18.14 -14.35
CA ILE A 12 -6.64 18.74 -13.77
C ILE A 12 -6.23 17.94 -12.54
N VAL A 13 -4.95 17.56 -12.46
CA VAL A 13 -4.33 16.96 -11.29
C VAL A 13 -3.35 17.97 -10.69
N VAL A 14 -3.55 18.31 -9.42
CA VAL A 14 -2.67 19.23 -8.69
C VAL A 14 -1.69 18.41 -7.86
N GLY A 15 -0.42 18.38 -8.27
CA GLY A 15 0.67 17.60 -7.65
C GLY A 15 1.15 16.43 -8.52
N GLY A 16 2.45 16.38 -8.79
CA GLY A 16 3.17 15.36 -9.58
C GLY A 16 3.88 14.30 -8.75
N GLY A 17 3.44 14.08 -7.51
CA GLY A 17 3.89 12.98 -6.65
C GLY A 17 3.28 11.61 -7.04
N ILE A 18 3.51 10.59 -6.21
CA ILE A 18 2.98 9.23 -6.44
C ILE A 18 1.47 9.23 -6.66
N ALA A 19 0.72 9.93 -5.80
CA ALA A 19 -0.74 9.93 -5.88
C ALA A 19 -1.26 10.59 -7.17
N GLY A 20 -0.70 11.74 -7.54
CA GLY A 20 -1.12 12.47 -8.73
C GLY A 20 -0.75 11.76 -10.03
N LEU A 21 0.48 11.23 -10.12
CA LEU A 21 0.90 10.46 -11.29
C LEU A 21 0.16 9.12 -11.40
N ALA A 22 -0.19 8.48 -10.28
CA ALA A 22 -1.05 7.30 -10.29
C ALA A 22 -2.47 7.65 -10.80
N ALA A 23 -3.06 8.74 -10.32
CA ALA A 23 -4.36 9.21 -10.82
C ALA A 23 -4.30 9.51 -12.33
N ALA A 24 -3.25 10.22 -12.78
CA ALA A 24 -3.06 10.54 -14.19
C ALA A 24 -2.91 9.28 -15.06
N ALA A 25 -2.09 8.31 -14.64
CA ALA A 25 -1.89 7.04 -15.35
C ALA A 25 -3.17 6.22 -15.54
N VAL A 26 -4.12 6.30 -14.60
CA VAL A 26 -5.44 5.66 -14.73
C VAL A 26 -6.37 6.48 -15.61
N LEU A 27 -6.51 7.77 -15.32
CA LEU A 27 -7.51 8.62 -15.95
C LEU A 27 -7.25 8.89 -17.43
N ARG A 28 -5.97 8.99 -17.82
CA ARG A 28 -5.55 9.19 -19.22
C ARG A 28 -5.88 8.00 -20.12
N GLN A 29 -6.34 6.87 -19.58
CA GLN A 29 -6.79 5.73 -20.39
C GLN A 29 -8.04 6.07 -21.21
N ARG A 30 -8.75 7.15 -20.86
CA ARG A 30 -9.91 7.66 -21.62
C ARG A 30 -9.92 9.18 -21.76
N HIS A 31 -9.53 9.91 -20.72
CA HIS A 31 -9.75 11.34 -20.59
C HIS A 31 -8.50 12.17 -20.90
N GLU A 32 -8.68 13.48 -21.05
CA GLU A 32 -7.58 14.43 -21.17
C GLU A 32 -7.12 14.84 -19.78
N VAL A 33 -5.82 14.65 -19.48
CA VAL A 33 -5.27 14.87 -18.15
C VAL A 33 -4.12 15.86 -18.21
N LEU A 34 -4.22 16.91 -17.39
CA LEU A 34 -3.18 17.91 -17.18
C LEU A 34 -2.72 17.86 -15.72
N VAL A 35 -1.44 17.62 -15.49
CA VAL A 35 -0.83 17.58 -14.17
C VAL A 35 0.01 18.83 -13.96
N TYR A 36 -0.25 19.57 -12.89
CA TYR A 36 0.59 20.69 -12.44
C TYR A 36 1.46 20.24 -11.28
N GLU A 37 2.77 20.44 -11.41
CA GLU A 37 3.77 20.20 -10.37
C GLU A 37 4.55 21.48 -10.12
N ARG A 38 4.63 21.91 -8.87
CA ARG A 38 5.31 23.15 -8.47
C ARG A 38 6.83 23.02 -8.59
N ASP A 39 7.36 21.82 -8.38
CA ASP A 39 8.79 21.59 -8.46
C ASP A 39 9.23 21.55 -9.94
N PRO A 40 10.39 22.14 -10.30
CA PRO A 40 10.91 22.03 -11.66
C PRO A 40 11.25 20.57 -11.98
N ALA A 41 11.23 20.20 -13.26
CA ALA A 41 11.55 18.83 -13.69
C ALA A 41 12.98 18.39 -13.32
N SER A 42 13.88 19.36 -13.09
CA SER A 42 15.26 19.14 -12.63
C SER A 42 15.41 19.01 -11.12
N ALA A 43 14.35 19.24 -10.33
CA ALA A 43 14.41 19.12 -8.89
C ALA A 43 14.83 17.70 -8.51
N PRO A 44 15.81 17.54 -7.59
CA PRO A 44 16.20 16.22 -7.12
C PRO A 44 15.02 15.59 -6.38
N GLU A 45 14.49 14.52 -6.93
CA GLU A 45 13.46 13.73 -6.25
C GLU A 45 14.08 13.02 -5.04
N ARG A 46 13.90 13.60 -3.86
CA ARG A 46 14.33 13.00 -2.60
C ARG A 46 13.46 11.78 -2.32
N GLY A 47 14.10 10.63 -2.10
CA GLY A 47 13.40 9.37 -1.97
C GLY A 47 14.08 8.44 -0.98
N ALA A 48 13.26 7.83 -0.13
CA ALA A 48 13.64 6.64 0.61
C ALA A 48 13.01 5.41 -0.08
N GLY A 49 13.36 4.22 0.39
CA GLY A 49 12.62 3.01 0.08
C GLY A 49 11.17 3.10 0.56
N LEU A 50 10.29 2.39 -0.14
CA LEU A 50 8.91 2.13 0.27
C LEU A 50 8.53 0.68 -0.05
N GLY A 51 7.47 0.19 0.59
CA GLY A 51 6.90 -1.12 0.34
C GLY A 51 5.49 -1.00 -0.24
N ILE A 52 5.19 -1.76 -1.29
CA ILE A 52 3.84 -1.92 -1.82
C ILE A 52 3.37 -3.35 -1.54
N GLY A 53 2.37 -3.47 -0.67
CA GLY A 53 1.81 -4.77 -0.29
C GLY A 53 0.98 -5.43 -1.41
N PRO A 54 0.52 -6.68 -1.18
CA PRO A 54 -0.26 -7.46 -2.16
C PRO A 54 -1.46 -6.74 -2.77
N ASN A 55 -2.18 -5.92 -2.00
CA ASN A 55 -3.28 -5.09 -2.50
C ASN A 55 -2.82 -4.12 -3.58
N GLY A 56 -1.80 -3.31 -3.28
CA GLY A 56 -1.26 -2.34 -4.23
C GLY A 56 -0.56 -2.99 -5.42
N SER A 57 0.22 -4.05 -5.20
CA SER A 57 1.00 -4.68 -6.27
C SER A 57 0.11 -5.35 -7.32
N ARG A 58 -0.98 -6.01 -6.90
CA ARG A 58 -2.00 -6.54 -7.81
C ARG A 58 -2.66 -5.43 -8.63
N MET A 59 -2.96 -4.30 -7.99
CA MET A 59 -3.58 -3.16 -8.67
C MET A 59 -2.65 -2.54 -9.69
N LEU A 60 -1.40 -2.24 -9.32
CA LEU A 60 -0.38 -1.74 -10.23
C LEU A 60 -0.29 -2.62 -11.48
N LYS A 61 -0.15 -3.94 -11.33
CA LYS A 61 -0.05 -4.86 -12.46
C LYS A 61 -1.31 -4.85 -13.34
N LYS A 62 -2.51 -4.91 -12.73
CA LYS A 62 -3.78 -5.12 -13.46
C LYS A 62 -4.41 -3.84 -14.03
N ALA A 63 -4.37 -2.74 -13.28
CA ALA A 63 -5.05 -1.49 -13.63
C ALA A 63 -4.12 -0.47 -14.29
N PHE A 64 -2.81 -0.53 -14.00
CA PHE A 64 -1.83 0.44 -14.49
C PHE A 64 -0.89 -0.16 -15.55
N HIS A 65 -0.93 -1.47 -15.78
CA HIS A 65 0.04 -2.19 -16.64
C HIS A 65 1.49 -2.03 -16.18
N PHE A 66 1.67 -1.85 -14.88
CA PHE A 66 2.96 -1.71 -14.23
C PHE A 66 3.77 -3.00 -14.26
N ARG A 67 5.09 -2.88 -14.40
CA ARG A 67 6.05 -3.99 -14.39
C ARG A 67 7.10 -3.77 -13.29
N PRO A 68 7.22 -4.66 -12.28
CA PRO A 68 8.17 -4.51 -11.18
C PRO A 68 9.63 -4.33 -11.63
N GLU A 69 9.99 -4.88 -12.78
CA GLU A 69 11.34 -4.84 -13.35
C GLU A 69 11.74 -3.41 -13.75
N HIS A 70 10.78 -2.57 -14.16
CA HIS A 70 11.06 -1.17 -14.51
C HIS A 70 11.51 -0.32 -13.32
N VAL A 71 11.17 -0.75 -12.11
CA VAL A 71 11.55 -0.07 -10.87
C VAL A 71 12.56 -0.87 -10.05
N LYS A 72 13.10 -1.97 -10.61
CA LYS A 72 14.06 -2.85 -9.93
C LYS A 72 13.55 -3.29 -8.55
N ALA A 73 12.26 -3.62 -8.48
CA ALA A 73 11.63 -3.98 -7.22
C ALA A 73 12.21 -5.29 -6.68
N THR A 74 12.55 -5.30 -5.40
CA THR A 74 12.86 -6.52 -4.67
C THR A 74 11.56 -7.16 -4.20
N VAL A 75 11.32 -8.42 -4.56
CA VAL A 75 10.22 -9.22 -3.99
C VAL A 75 10.60 -9.60 -2.56
N CYS A 76 9.77 -9.22 -1.61
CA CYS A 76 9.98 -9.49 -0.19
C CYS A 76 9.60 -10.94 0.13
N ALA A 77 10.58 -11.75 0.54
CA ALA A 77 10.37 -13.13 0.96
C ALA A 77 9.64 -13.24 2.30
N GLY A 78 9.73 -12.20 3.12
CA GLY A 78 9.05 -12.11 4.41
C GLY A 78 9.68 -11.10 5.33
N SER A 79 9.66 -11.36 6.63
CA SER A 79 10.18 -10.42 7.62
C SER A 79 11.12 -11.07 8.62
N ARG A 80 12.14 -10.32 9.03
CA ARG A 80 13.09 -10.70 10.07
C ARG A 80 13.10 -9.69 11.19
N THR A 81 13.38 -10.19 12.39
CA THR A 81 13.45 -9.42 13.61
C THR A 81 14.79 -9.66 14.27
N TYR A 82 15.46 -8.58 14.68
CA TYR A 82 16.75 -8.60 15.36
C TYR A 82 16.65 -7.86 16.68
N ASP A 83 17.42 -8.30 17.68
CA ASP A 83 17.73 -7.49 18.85
C ASP A 83 18.71 -6.36 18.47
N LYS A 84 18.92 -5.40 19.38
CA LYS A 84 19.79 -4.25 19.09
C LYS A 84 21.25 -4.64 18.88
N GLU A 85 21.70 -5.76 19.44
CA GLU A 85 23.04 -6.32 19.22
C GLU A 85 23.20 -6.90 17.80
N GLY A 86 22.10 -7.13 17.08
CA GLY A 86 22.08 -7.59 15.70
C GLY A 86 21.91 -9.10 15.56
N ASN A 87 21.52 -9.80 16.63
CA ASN A 87 21.21 -11.23 16.58
C ASN A 87 19.80 -11.43 16.01
N LEU A 88 19.65 -12.41 15.13
CA LEU A 88 18.35 -12.79 14.59
C LEU A 88 17.50 -13.43 15.70
N VAL A 89 16.43 -12.75 16.07
CA VAL A 89 15.44 -13.24 17.04
C VAL A 89 14.40 -14.12 16.35
N ARG A 90 14.00 -13.72 15.13
CA ARG A 90 12.94 -14.43 14.40
C ARG A 90 12.96 -14.15 12.90
N GLU A 91 12.61 -15.17 12.13
CA GLU A 91 12.37 -15.09 10.69
C GLU A 91 10.99 -15.68 10.35
N MET A 92 10.32 -15.07 9.37
CA MET A 92 9.11 -15.62 8.76
C MET A 92 9.15 -15.40 7.25
N THR A 93 8.79 -16.44 6.52
CA THR A 93 8.73 -16.47 5.05
C THR A 93 7.30 -16.75 4.59
N GLY A 94 7.02 -16.58 3.29
CA GLY A 94 5.71 -16.91 2.71
C GLY A 94 4.56 -16.01 3.19
N VAL A 95 4.88 -14.85 3.77
CA VAL A 95 3.90 -13.97 4.46
C VAL A 95 2.79 -13.49 3.53
N THR A 96 3.04 -13.45 2.23
CA THR A 96 2.09 -13.00 1.22
C THR A 96 1.30 -14.12 0.55
N GLU A 97 1.67 -15.39 0.73
CA GLU A 97 1.04 -16.55 0.10
C GLU A 97 -0.49 -16.59 0.33
N PRO A 98 -1.01 -16.33 1.55
CA PRO A 98 -2.46 -16.34 1.79
C PRO A 98 -3.23 -15.23 1.07
N PHE A 99 -2.54 -14.23 0.52
CA PHE A 99 -3.14 -13.02 -0.05
C PHE A 99 -3.01 -12.93 -1.57
N GLY A 100 -2.30 -13.86 -2.22
CA GLY A 100 -2.28 -13.99 -3.68
C GLY A 100 -1.65 -12.79 -4.42
N GLY A 101 -0.63 -12.16 -3.86
CA GLY A 101 0.14 -11.08 -4.49
C GLY A 101 1.52 -10.93 -3.87
N GLU A 102 2.39 -10.14 -4.49
CA GLU A 102 3.75 -9.90 -3.99
C GLU A 102 3.79 -8.69 -3.05
N TRP A 103 4.73 -8.71 -2.11
CA TRP A 103 5.14 -7.52 -1.38
C TRP A 103 6.41 -6.99 -2.03
N LEU A 104 6.32 -5.81 -2.66
CA LEU A 104 7.40 -5.23 -3.45
C LEU A 104 8.09 -4.12 -2.67
N LEU A 105 9.40 -4.23 -2.52
CA LEU A 105 10.26 -3.24 -1.89
C LEU A 105 11.01 -2.47 -2.98
N MET A 106 10.82 -1.17 -3.06
CA MET A 106 11.32 -0.35 -4.18
C MET A 106 11.75 1.03 -3.70
N HIS A 107 12.53 1.72 -4.53
CA HIS A 107 12.88 3.11 -4.29
C HIS A 107 11.71 4.03 -4.70
N ARG A 108 11.40 5.04 -3.87
CA ARG A 108 10.28 5.96 -4.12
C ARG A 108 10.39 6.66 -5.48
N THR A 109 11.59 7.14 -5.82
CA THR A 109 11.87 7.80 -7.12
C THR A 109 11.62 6.89 -8.30
N ASP A 110 11.95 5.60 -8.19
CA ASP A 110 11.78 4.65 -9.29
C ASP A 110 10.29 4.38 -9.54
N LEU A 111 9.49 4.22 -8.46
CA LEU A 111 8.04 4.14 -8.56
C LEU A 111 7.42 5.39 -9.20
N ARG A 112 7.83 6.58 -8.73
CA ARG A 112 7.33 7.85 -9.28
C ARG A 112 7.66 7.96 -10.78
N ASN A 113 8.88 7.65 -11.18
CA ASN A 113 9.31 7.72 -12.58
C ASN A 113 8.57 6.72 -13.47
N GLU A 114 8.30 5.51 -12.95
CA GLU A 114 7.47 4.56 -13.68
C GLU A 114 6.02 5.04 -13.81
N LEU A 115 5.44 5.62 -12.76
CA LEU A 115 4.10 6.23 -12.84
C LEU A 115 4.08 7.40 -13.83
N LEU A 116 5.13 8.22 -13.88
CA LEU A 116 5.28 9.28 -14.87
C LEU A 116 5.31 8.69 -16.29
N ARG A 117 6.09 7.63 -16.52
CA ARG A 117 6.15 6.91 -17.80
C ARG A 117 4.79 6.33 -18.18
N LEU A 118 4.04 5.79 -17.23
CA LEU A 118 2.69 5.26 -17.45
C LEU A 118 1.67 6.38 -17.76
N ALA A 119 1.84 7.56 -17.15
CA ALA A 119 0.97 8.71 -17.40
C ALA A 119 1.26 9.40 -18.76
N THR A 120 2.53 9.55 -19.15
CA THR A 120 2.94 10.35 -20.32
C THR A 120 3.40 9.51 -21.52
N GLY A 121 3.53 8.20 -21.34
CA GLY A 121 4.02 7.29 -22.37
C GLY A 121 3.04 7.09 -23.53
N ASP A 122 3.60 6.65 -24.65
CA ASP A 122 2.83 6.25 -25.83
C ASP A 122 1.86 5.11 -25.52
N ALA A 123 0.58 5.32 -25.87
CA ALA A 123 -0.51 4.42 -25.51
C ALA A 123 -0.33 3.02 -26.14
N ALA A 124 0.11 2.95 -27.39
CA ALA A 124 0.29 1.70 -28.12
C ALA A 124 1.42 0.86 -27.50
N LYS A 125 2.55 1.50 -27.14
CA LYS A 125 3.66 0.83 -26.43
C LYS A 125 3.27 0.34 -25.03
N LEU A 126 2.36 1.04 -24.37
CA LEU A 126 1.83 0.68 -23.05
C LEU A 126 0.70 -0.35 -23.10
N GLY A 127 0.09 -0.59 -24.27
CA GLY A 127 -1.08 -1.45 -24.41
C GLY A 127 -2.36 -0.85 -23.80
N ILE A 128 -2.47 0.49 -23.78
CA ILE A 128 -3.63 1.23 -23.24
C ILE A 128 -4.28 2.10 -24.31
N SER A 129 -5.44 2.68 -23.98
CA SER A 129 -6.16 3.65 -24.81
C SER A 129 -5.97 5.09 -24.29
N GLY A 130 -6.48 6.07 -25.04
CA GLY A 130 -6.48 7.50 -24.66
C GLY A 130 -5.22 8.28 -25.09
N PRO A 131 -5.19 9.60 -24.83
CA PRO A 131 -4.01 10.43 -25.07
C PRO A 131 -3.03 10.39 -23.88
N PRO A 132 -1.71 10.58 -24.09
CA PRO A 132 -0.78 10.87 -23.00
C PRO A 132 -1.24 12.04 -22.13
N ALA A 133 -1.03 11.93 -20.82
CA ALA A 133 -1.20 13.06 -19.92
C ALA A 133 -0.11 14.10 -20.18
N THR A 134 -0.44 15.38 -20.00
CA THR A 134 0.52 16.48 -20.02
C THR A 134 0.95 16.80 -18.60
N VAL A 135 2.25 16.86 -18.33
CA VAL A 135 2.80 17.25 -17.02
C VAL A 135 3.54 18.58 -17.17
N VAL A 136 3.06 19.60 -16.47
CA VAL A 136 3.64 20.94 -16.43
C VAL A 136 4.36 21.10 -15.10
N ASN A 137 5.68 21.15 -15.14
CA ASN A 137 6.54 21.29 -13.97
C ASN A 137 6.90 22.76 -13.75
N GLY A 138 7.28 23.13 -12.52
CA GLY A 138 7.62 24.51 -12.17
C GLY A 138 6.43 25.46 -12.15
N VAL A 139 5.21 24.95 -11.98
CA VAL A 139 3.98 25.75 -11.93
C VAL A 139 3.20 25.40 -10.67
N GLU A 140 3.06 26.38 -9.78
CA GLU A 140 2.28 26.24 -8.56
C GLU A 140 0.81 26.61 -8.79
N VAL A 141 -0.09 25.80 -8.22
CA VAL A 141 -1.51 26.16 -8.13
C VAL A 141 -1.75 26.93 -6.84
N THR A 142 -2.22 28.16 -6.97
CA THR A 142 -2.35 29.14 -5.87
C THR A 142 -3.79 29.40 -5.45
N GLY A 143 -4.77 28.97 -6.26
CA GLY A 143 -6.19 29.10 -5.94
C GLY A 143 -7.04 28.01 -6.59
N ILE A 144 -8.18 27.69 -5.97
CA ILE A 144 -9.11 26.66 -6.42
C ILE A 144 -10.55 27.17 -6.24
N ASP A 145 -11.38 27.02 -7.27
CA ASP A 145 -12.84 27.04 -7.15
C ASP A 145 -13.37 25.64 -7.49
N VAL A 146 -13.88 24.96 -6.46
CA VAL A 146 -14.34 23.57 -6.58
C VAL A 146 -15.69 23.45 -7.28
N GLU A 147 -16.53 24.49 -7.29
CA GLU A 147 -17.87 24.43 -7.90
C GLU A 147 -17.76 24.70 -9.41
N GLU A 148 -16.98 25.71 -9.79
CA GLU A 148 -16.71 26.05 -11.20
C GLU A 148 -15.66 25.14 -11.86
N GLY A 149 -14.89 24.38 -11.06
CA GLY A 149 -13.83 23.52 -11.57
C GLY A 149 -12.64 24.31 -12.09
N MET A 150 -12.30 25.42 -11.42
CA MET A 150 -11.22 26.32 -11.82
C MET A 150 -10.00 26.16 -10.89
N VAL A 151 -8.81 26.20 -11.49
CA VAL A 151 -7.53 26.35 -10.78
C VAL A 151 -6.84 27.64 -11.22
N ARG A 152 -6.27 28.37 -10.26
CA ARG A 152 -5.43 29.55 -10.52
C ARG A 152 -3.97 29.19 -10.38
N LEU A 153 -3.17 29.54 -11.38
CA LEU A 153 -1.73 29.29 -11.42
C LEU A 153 -0.96 30.47 -10.80
N ASP A 154 0.30 30.26 -10.47
CA ASP A 154 1.22 31.28 -9.92
C ASP A 154 1.47 32.48 -10.85
N ASN A 155 1.35 32.27 -12.16
CA ASN A 155 1.42 33.32 -13.18
C ASN A 155 0.11 34.14 -13.31
N GLY A 156 -0.94 33.76 -12.56
CA GLY A 156 -2.24 34.42 -12.57
C GLY A 156 -3.26 33.84 -13.56
N ASP A 157 -2.87 32.88 -14.42
CA ASP A 157 -3.79 32.24 -15.36
C ASP A 157 -4.84 31.39 -14.61
N GLU A 158 -6.05 31.36 -15.15
CA GLU A 158 -7.15 30.53 -14.66
C GLU A 158 -7.46 29.44 -15.68
N VAL A 159 -7.47 28.18 -15.23
CA VAL A 159 -7.69 27.00 -16.07
C VAL A 159 -8.87 26.21 -15.54
N PHE A 160 -9.76 25.79 -16.44
CA PHE A 160 -11.02 25.13 -16.11
C PHE A 160 -10.98 23.64 -16.48
N ALA A 161 -11.58 22.82 -15.62
CA ALA A 161 -11.66 21.38 -15.76
C ALA A 161 -13.05 20.85 -15.38
N ASP A 162 -13.41 19.71 -15.95
CA ASP A 162 -14.62 18.99 -15.56
C ASP A 162 -14.43 18.31 -14.20
N VAL A 163 -13.19 17.91 -13.87
CA VAL A 163 -12.79 17.33 -12.58
C VAL A 163 -11.41 17.86 -12.16
N ILE A 164 -11.26 18.20 -10.88
CA ILE A 164 -9.99 18.52 -10.23
C ILE A 164 -9.62 17.38 -9.26
N VAL A 165 -8.40 16.86 -9.39
CA VAL A 165 -7.81 15.88 -8.47
C VAL A 165 -6.70 16.53 -7.65
N GLY A 166 -6.97 16.79 -6.38
CA GLY A 166 -5.97 17.25 -5.42
C GLY A 166 -5.07 16.11 -4.95
N ALA A 167 -3.81 16.15 -5.38
CA ALA A 167 -2.73 15.24 -5.01
C ALA A 167 -1.50 16.00 -4.46
N ASP A 168 -1.73 17.20 -3.94
CA ASP A 168 -0.78 18.21 -3.46
C ASP A 168 -0.30 17.97 -2.01
N GLY A 169 -0.43 16.72 -1.56
CA GLY A 169 0.22 16.20 -0.37
C GLY A 169 -0.33 16.73 0.95
N ILE A 170 0.48 16.57 2.00
CA ILE A 170 0.03 16.84 3.37
C ILE A 170 -0.38 18.29 3.60
N HIS A 171 0.10 19.26 2.81
CA HIS A 171 -0.25 20.69 2.90
C HIS A 171 -1.29 21.15 1.87
N SER A 172 -2.08 20.21 1.35
CA SER A 172 -3.06 20.42 0.27
C SER A 172 -3.94 21.66 0.39
N LEU A 173 -3.87 22.50 -0.65
CA LEU A 173 -4.78 23.62 -0.94
C LEU A 173 -6.14 23.09 -1.41
N VAL A 174 -6.15 22.03 -2.22
CA VAL A 174 -7.40 21.44 -2.73
C VAL A 174 -8.24 20.87 -1.60
N ARG A 175 -7.61 20.21 -0.61
CA ARG A 175 -8.28 19.75 0.61
C ARG A 175 -8.96 20.92 1.31
N GLN A 176 -8.24 22.02 1.52
CA GLN A 176 -8.80 23.20 2.19
C GLN A 176 -10.02 23.74 1.46
N ALA A 177 -10.00 23.79 0.13
CA ALA A 177 -11.14 24.22 -0.68
C ALA A 177 -12.35 23.26 -0.55
N ILE A 178 -12.11 21.96 -0.39
CA ILE A 178 -13.17 20.95 -0.20
C ILE A 178 -13.78 21.05 1.19
N VAL A 179 -12.96 21.02 2.26
CA VAL A 179 -13.46 20.91 3.65
C VAL A 179 -13.74 22.26 4.31
N GLY A 180 -13.22 23.36 3.76
CA GLY A 180 -13.44 24.72 4.25
C GLY A 180 -12.55 25.13 5.43
N GLU A 181 -11.66 24.26 5.90
CA GLU A 181 -10.79 24.50 7.04
C GLU A 181 -9.34 24.13 6.73
N PRO A 182 -8.35 24.81 7.36
CA PRO A 182 -6.96 24.45 7.24
C PRO A 182 -6.67 23.10 7.91
N SER A 183 -5.46 22.60 7.68
CA SER A 183 -5.09 21.26 8.12
C SER A 183 -4.60 21.24 9.55
N HIS A 184 -5.21 20.38 10.37
CA HIS A 184 -4.81 20.19 11.77
C HIS A 184 -3.94 18.95 11.91
N PHE A 185 -2.64 19.16 12.08
CA PHE A 185 -1.68 18.09 12.32
C PHE A 185 -1.56 17.80 13.81
N LEU A 186 -1.69 16.54 14.16
CA LEU A 186 -1.38 16.01 15.48
C LEU A 186 0.07 15.54 15.47
N SER A 187 0.84 15.95 16.49
CA SER A 187 2.14 15.33 16.75
C SER A 187 1.91 13.92 17.27
N THR A 188 2.71 12.97 16.77
CA THR A 188 2.68 11.58 17.24
C THR A 188 3.74 11.30 18.30
N GLY A 189 4.58 12.30 18.62
CA GLY A 189 5.67 12.17 19.61
C GLY A 189 6.85 11.34 19.13
N VAL A 190 6.94 11.07 17.82
CA VAL A 190 8.02 10.28 17.23
C VAL A 190 8.49 10.87 15.90
N SER A 191 9.78 10.69 15.65
CA SER A 191 10.47 11.14 14.45
C SER A 191 11.27 9.99 13.83
N LEU A 192 11.55 10.13 12.53
CA LEU A 192 12.20 9.09 11.73
C LEU A 192 13.41 9.67 11.01
N TYR A 193 14.60 9.19 11.34
CA TYR A 193 15.75 9.34 10.45
C TYR A 193 15.54 8.41 9.25
N ARG A 194 15.75 8.92 8.04
CA ARG A 194 15.66 8.13 6.82
C ARG A 194 16.83 8.41 5.91
N PHE A 195 17.38 7.34 5.36
CA PHE A 195 18.43 7.41 4.36
C PHE A 195 18.45 6.13 3.51
N THR A 196 19.19 6.19 2.42
CA THR A 196 19.55 5.00 1.63
C THR A 196 21.06 4.87 1.57
N PHE A 197 21.55 3.65 1.37
CA PHE A 197 22.97 3.36 1.37
C PHE A 197 23.32 2.30 0.31
N PRO A 198 24.26 2.55 -0.61
CA PRO A 198 24.67 1.54 -1.59
C PRO A 198 25.28 0.32 -0.91
N LEU A 199 24.81 -0.90 -1.24
CA LEU A 199 25.36 -2.10 -0.61
C LEU A 199 26.82 -2.36 -1.02
N THR A 200 27.21 -1.97 -2.24
CA THR A 200 28.63 -2.02 -2.65
C THR A 200 29.53 -1.24 -1.71
N ARG A 201 29.09 -0.05 -1.27
CA ARG A 201 29.80 0.77 -0.30
C ARG A 201 29.76 0.17 1.10
N ALA A 202 28.63 -0.42 1.50
CA ALA A 202 28.52 -1.12 2.79
C ALA A 202 29.55 -2.26 2.89
N ARG A 203 29.73 -3.04 1.81
CA ARG A 203 30.73 -4.10 1.75
C ARG A 203 32.16 -3.60 1.96
N GLU A 204 32.51 -2.46 1.37
CA GLU A 204 33.84 -1.87 1.49
C GLU A 204 34.15 -1.47 2.94
N ILE A 205 33.18 -0.81 3.60
CA ILE A 205 33.31 -0.33 4.99
C ILE A 205 33.35 -1.51 5.96
N LEU A 206 32.43 -2.46 5.79
CA LEU A 206 32.25 -3.61 6.69
C LEU A 206 33.20 -4.79 6.40
N LYS A 207 33.97 -4.72 5.30
CA LYS A 207 34.86 -5.79 4.81
C LYS A 207 34.14 -7.12 4.57
N GLY A 208 32.88 -7.05 4.15
CA GLY A 208 31.97 -8.18 4.00
C GLY A 208 30.52 -7.74 4.19
N TYR A 209 29.57 -8.67 4.05
CA TYR A 209 28.17 -8.40 4.40
C TYR A 209 27.82 -9.10 5.72
N PRO A 210 27.21 -8.39 6.68
CA PRO A 210 26.43 -9.04 7.72
C PRO A 210 25.31 -9.87 7.08
N ALA A 211 24.97 -11.02 7.67
CA ALA A 211 23.91 -11.90 7.15
C ALA A 211 22.57 -11.17 6.95
N ALA A 212 22.31 -10.14 7.77
CA ALA A 212 21.09 -9.33 7.71
C ALA A 212 20.92 -8.50 6.43
N ILE A 213 22.02 -8.18 5.73
CA ILE A 213 22.01 -7.34 4.52
C ILE A 213 22.77 -7.98 3.34
N ASP A 214 23.12 -9.26 3.44
CA ASP A 214 23.83 -9.96 2.37
C ASP A 214 22.93 -10.15 1.13
N PRO A 215 23.30 -9.59 -0.04
CA PRO A 215 22.49 -9.66 -1.25
C PRO A 215 22.48 -11.04 -1.92
N SER A 216 23.24 -12.02 -1.41
CA SER A 216 23.11 -13.43 -1.82
C SER A 216 21.88 -14.12 -1.22
N ASN A 217 21.26 -13.53 -0.21
CA ASN A 217 20.00 -13.98 0.37
C ASN A 217 18.80 -13.32 -0.32
N ASP A 218 17.62 -13.90 -0.12
CA ASP A 218 16.36 -13.25 -0.51
C ASP A 218 16.17 -11.90 0.20
N GLY A 219 15.39 -11.01 -0.41
CA GLY A 219 15.04 -9.72 0.18
C GLY A 219 14.06 -9.87 1.35
N PHE A 220 14.43 -9.39 2.53
CA PHE A 220 13.56 -9.36 3.71
C PHE A 220 13.25 -7.93 4.14
N PHE A 221 12.06 -7.76 4.73
CA PHE A 221 11.76 -6.58 5.54
C PHE A 221 12.27 -6.82 6.96
N ASN A 222 13.32 -6.12 7.36
CA ASN A 222 13.97 -6.33 8.66
C ASN A 222 13.58 -5.24 9.65
N VAL A 223 13.45 -5.62 10.92
CA VAL A 223 13.30 -4.69 12.04
C VAL A 223 14.30 -5.07 13.13
N MET A 224 15.08 -4.09 13.59
CA MET A 224 15.98 -4.18 14.74
C MET A 224 15.42 -3.31 15.86
N THR A 225 15.25 -3.85 17.06
CA THR A 225 14.56 -3.16 18.17
C THR A 225 15.48 -3.01 19.39
N ALA A 226 15.38 -1.87 20.08
CA ALA A 226 16.11 -1.64 21.33
C ALA A 226 15.67 -2.57 22.47
N ASP A 227 14.39 -3.01 22.45
CA ASP A 227 13.75 -3.81 23.50
C ASP A 227 13.88 -3.18 24.91
N ASP A 228 13.76 -1.85 24.97
CA ASP A 228 13.80 -1.02 26.17
C ASP A 228 12.67 0.02 26.17
N ASP A 229 12.54 0.77 27.26
CA ASP A 229 11.49 1.79 27.44
C ASP A 229 11.58 2.96 26.44
N THR A 230 12.66 3.05 25.67
CA THR A 230 12.84 4.13 24.69
C THR A 230 12.05 3.88 23.41
N ASN A 231 11.63 2.63 23.14
CA ASN A 231 10.89 2.25 21.94
C ASN A 231 11.60 2.61 20.61
N ARG A 232 12.93 2.76 20.62
CA ARG A 232 13.76 2.95 19.42
C ARG A 232 13.75 1.68 18.57
N ASN A 233 13.68 1.84 17.25
CA ASN A 233 13.86 0.74 16.32
C ASN A 233 14.43 1.21 14.97
N ILE A 234 15.03 0.28 14.24
CA ILE A 234 15.55 0.49 12.89
C ILE A 234 14.86 -0.50 11.97
N ILE A 235 14.10 0.02 11.01
CA ILE A 235 13.58 -0.74 9.88
C ILE A 235 14.59 -0.65 8.75
N PHE A 236 14.96 -1.79 8.17
CA PHE A 236 15.86 -1.81 7.02
C PHE A 236 15.52 -2.92 6.04
N TYR A 237 15.71 -2.63 4.76
CA TYR A 237 15.49 -3.59 3.68
C TYR A 237 16.17 -3.12 2.41
N SER A 238 16.52 -4.07 1.55
CA SER A 238 17.16 -3.76 0.28
C SER A 238 16.11 -3.54 -0.82
N CYS A 239 16.39 -2.61 -1.72
CA CYS A 239 15.65 -2.34 -2.95
C CYS A 239 16.63 -2.16 -4.11
N ARG A 240 16.11 -1.88 -5.33
CA ARG A 240 16.90 -1.79 -6.56
C ARG A 240 17.68 -3.07 -6.85
N ASP A 241 16.96 -4.19 -6.96
CA ASP A 241 17.54 -5.53 -7.15
C ASP A 241 18.61 -5.85 -6.09
N LEU A 242 18.29 -5.56 -4.82
CA LEU A 242 19.18 -5.72 -3.67
C LEU A 242 20.45 -4.85 -3.71
N ALA A 243 20.56 -3.84 -4.58
CA ALA A 243 21.75 -3.00 -4.67
C ALA A 243 21.79 -1.84 -3.65
N THR A 244 20.64 -1.44 -3.11
CA THR A 244 20.51 -0.28 -2.21
C THR A 244 19.81 -0.68 -0.91
N LEU A 245 20.43 -0.42 0.24
CA LEU A 245 19.82 -0.55 1.55
C LEU A 245 18.98 0.69 1.85
N ASN A 246 17.71 0.52 2.16
CA ASN A 246 16.89 1.55 2.77
C ASN A 246 16.91 1.39 4.29
N VAL A 247 17.06 2.51 5.02
CA VAL A 247 17.04 2.54 6.48
C VAL A 247 16.05 3.60 6.98
N VAL A 248 15.24 3.22 7.97
CA VAL A 248 14.33 4.10 8.70
C VAL A 248 14.54 3.86 10.18
N ALA A 249 15.13 4.83 10.88
CA ALA A 249 15.43 4.73 12.30
C ALA A 249 14.46 5.62 13.10
N ARG A 250 13.62 4.98 13.92
CA ARG A 250 12.60 5.62 14.75
C ARG A 250 13.20 6.07 16.09
N VAL A 251 12.96 7.32 16.44
CA VAL A 251 13.35 7.93 17.71
C VAL A 251 12.15 8.68 18.33
N PRO A 252 11.96 8.64 19.66
CA PRO A 252 11.00 9.52 20.35
C PRO A 252 11.37 10.99 20.20
N ASP A 253 10.37 11.86 20.03
CA ASP A 253 10.59 13.31 19.95
C ASP A 253 11.25 13.88 21.22
N SER A 254 11.02 13.24 22.37
CA SER A 254 11.61 13.63 23.66
C SER A 254 13.13 13.44 23.73
N MET A 255 13.73 12.71 22.78
CA MET A 255 15.18 12.55 22.68
C MET A 255 15.81 13.57 21.74
N LEU A 256 15.04 14.20 20.85
CA LEU A 256 15.57 15.16 19.89
C LEU A 256 16.02 16.46 20.56
N SER A 257 17.10 17.05 20.03
CA SER A 257 17.50 18.41 20.37
C SER A 257 16.45 19.45 19.96
N ILE A 258 16.47 20.61 20.62
CA ILE A 258 15.58 21.75 20.30
C ILE A 258 15.77 22.22 18.84
N GLU A 259 16.99 22.14 18.32
CA GLU A 259 17.32 22.48 16.93
C GLU A 259 16.63 21.52 15.94
N SER A 260 16.78 20.22 16.16
CA SER A 260 16.07 19.18 15.40
C SER A 260 14.54 19.27 15.57
N MET A 261 14.07 19.80 16.70
CA MET A 261 12.65 20.07 16.93
C MET A 261 12.11 21.31 16.20
N THR A 262 12.94 22.25 15.75
CA THR A 262 12.47 23.52 15.16
C THR A 262 12.67 23.61 13.65
N SER A 263 13.50 22.73 13.09
CA SER A 263 13.70 22.65 11.63
C SER A 263 12.52 21.97 10.93
N TRP A 264 11.91 22.68 9.98
CA TRP A 264 10.75 22.21 9.21
C TRP A 264 11.12 21.38 7.97
N ASN A 265 12.39 21.43 7.53
CA ASN A 265 12.92 20.81 6.30
C ASN A 265 14.27 20.09 6.53
N ALA A 266 14.52 19.57 7.73
CA ALA A 266 15.86 19.27 8.21
C ALA A 266 16.57 18.13 7.45
N GLU A 267 17.66 18.46 6.77
CA GLU A 267 18.86 17.62 6.85
C GLU A 267 19.07 17.26 8.33
N ALA A 268 19.16 15.96 8.62
CA ALA A 268 19.35 15.50 9.97
C ALA A 268 20.82 15.68 10.38
N ASN A 269 21.08 15.90 11.66
CA ASN A 269 22.43 15.82 12.20
C ASN A 269 22.84 14.33 12.30
N PRO A 270 23.84 13.85 11.53
CA PRO A 270 24.27 12.45 11.60
C PRO A 270 24.90 12.09 12.96
N GLU A 271 25.56 13.03 13.64
CA GLU A 271 26.14 12.82 14.96
C GLU A 271 25.03 12.60 16.00
N GLU A 272 23.98 13.41 15.98
CA GLU A 272 22.80 13.24 16.85
C GLU A 272 22.11 11.88 16.60
N MET A 273 22.01 11.45 15.33
CA MET A 273 21.52 10.12 15.00
C MET A 273 22.41 9.02 15.61
N LEU A 274 23.75 9.13 15.51
CA LEU A 274 24.66 8.16 16.10
C LEU A 274 24.54 8.11 17.63
N ASP A 275 24.38 9.26 18.29
CA ASP A 275 24.15 9.35 19.73
C ASP A 275 22.83 8.66 20.12
N HIS A 276 21.77 8.80 19.32
CA HIS A 276 20.50 8.13 19.58
C HIS A 276 20.54 6.62 19.42
N PHE A 277 21.47 6.08 18.63
CA PHE A 277 21.54 4.64 18.33
C PHE A 277 22.86 4.01 18.81
N PHE A 278 23.63 4.68 19.67
CA PHE A 278 24.99 4.28 20.07
C PHE A 278 25.13 2.82 20.57
N ASP A 279 24.05 2.23 21.10
CA ASP A 279 23.99 0.88 21.64
C ASP A 279 23.41 -0.17 20.66
N PHE A 280 23.22 0.19 19.39
CA PHE A 280 22.82 -0.74 18.33
C PHE A 280 24.04 -1.42 17.68
N ALA A 281 23.77 -2.44 16.86
CA ALA A 281 24.77 -3.32 16.29
C ALA A 281 25.89 -2.54 15.58
N PRO A 282 27.18 -2.84 15.83
CA PRO A 282 28.29 -2.06 15.29
C PRO A 282 28.25 -1.87 13.76
N TRP A 283 27.78 -2.87 13.03
CA TRP A 283 27.72 -2.82 11.57
C TRP A 283 26.73 -1.78 11.03
N ILE A 284 25.59 -1.54 11.69
CA ILE A 284 24.63 -0.51 11.25
C ILE A 284 25.14 0.88 11.64
N LEU A 285 25.83 1.00 12.78
CA LEU A 285 26.49 2.24 13.19
C LEU A 285 27.61 2.64 12.23
N ASP A 286 28.39 1.68 11.74
CA ASP A 286 29.43 1.95 10.76
C ASP A 286 28.85 2.42 9.41
N ILE A 287 27.66 1.96 9.02
CA ILE A 287 26.91 2.51 7.89
C ILE A 287 26.45 3.94 8.20
N MET A 288 25.83 4.16 9.35
CA MET A 288 25.32 5.47 9.78
C MET A 288 26.42 6.55 9.85
N LYS A 289 27.66 6.19 10.22
CA LYS A 289 28.81 7.12 10.23
C LYS A 289 29.22 7.62 8.84
N HIS A 290 28.86 6.90 7.78
CA HIS A 290 29.28 7.19 6.41
C HIS A 290 28.11 7.64 5.52
N VAL A 291 26.92 7.87 6.09
CA VAL A 291 25.79 8.39 5.33
C VAL A 291 26.01 9.87 5.03
N GLU A 292 25.84 10.25 3.76
CA GLU A 292 25.97 11.65 3.32
C GLU A 292 24.62 12.37 3.41
N ASP A 293 23.55 11.71 2.94
CA ASP A 293 22.20 12.26 2.90
C ASP A 293 21.28 11.54 3.90
N VAL A 294 21.08 12.17 5.06
CA VAL A 294 20.11 11.73 6.07
C VAL A 294 19.10 12.85 6.36
N HIS A 295 17.83 12.45 6.47
CA HIS A 295 16.73 13.38 6.73
C HIS A 295 15.95 12.94 7.97
N LEU A 296 15.51 13.93 8.74
CA LEU A 296 14.68 13.71 9.92
C LEU A 296 13.24 14.10 9.62
N TYR A 297 12.33 13.14 9.66
CA TYR A 297 10.91 13.34 9.41
C TYR A 297 10.12 13.23 10.70
N LYS A 298 9.50 14.34 11.10
CA LYS A 298 8.53 14.35 12.18
C LYS A 298 7.24 13.67 11.73
N VAL A 299 6.82 12.64 12.44
CA VAL A 299 5.61 11.90 12.07
C VAL A 299 4.41 12.71 12.52
N LYS A 300 3.64 13.17 11.53
CA LYS A 300 2.37 13.87 11.71
C LYS A 300 1.22 12.94 11.39
N ASP A 301 0.09 13.21 12.04
CA ASP A 301 -1.19 12.55 11.82
C ASP A 301 -2.29 13.60 11.65
N THR A 302 -3.40 13.24 11.01
CA THR A 302 -4.58 14.10 10.91
C THR A 302 -5.84 13.30 11.18
N ALA A 303 -6.89 13.93 11.69
CA ALA A 303 -8.21 13.29 11.73
C ALA A 303 -8.66 12.86 10.31
N PRO A 304 -9.39 11.73 10.17
CA PRO A 304 -10.04 11.40 8.91
C PRO A 304 -10.95 12.54 8.46
N LEU A 305 -10.89 12.88 7.17
CA LEU A 305 -11.75 13.95 6.64
C LEU A 305 -13.22 13.51 6.60
N PRO A 306 -14.17 14.45 6.75
CA PRO A 306 -15.59 14.16 6.65
C PRO A 306 -16.03 13.79 5.22
N THR A 307 -15.35 14.34 4.22
CA THR A 307 -15.56 14.08 2.78
C THR A 307 -14.24 14.22 2.03
N TYR A 308 -14.05 13.48 0.95
CA TYR A 308 -12.94 13.67 0.01
C TYR A 308 -13.35 14.43 -1.25
N THR A 309 -14.64 14.76 -1.41
CA THR A 309 -15.18 15.36 -2.63
C THR A 309 -16.05 16.58 -2.32
N ARG A 310 -16.00 17.59 -3.18
CA ARG A 310 -16.95 18.71 -3.22
C ARG A 310 -16.97 19.31 -4.62
N GLY A 311 -18.16 19.61 -5.15
CA GLY A 311 -18.33 20.11 -6.51
C GLY A 311 -17.63 19.20 -7.51
N ARG A 312 -16.75 19.79 -8.32
CA ARG A 312 -15.92 19.13 -9.33
C ARG A 312 -14.57 18.63 -8.79
N ALA A 313 -14.30 18.78 -7.51
CA ALA A 313 -13.01 18.44 -6.91
C ALA A 313 -13.06 17.19 -6.03
N LEU A 314 -11.95 16.45 -6.02
CA LEU A 314 -11.67 15.35 -5.10
C LEU A 314 -10.22 15.41 -4.61
N VAL A 315 -9.91 14.82 -3.45
CA VAL A 315 -8.53 14.67 -2.94
C VAL A 315 -8.10 13.19 -2.85
N VAL A 316 -6.81 12.92 -3.10
CA VAL A 316 -6.19 11.58 -3.03
C VAL A 316 -4.87 11.60 -2.27
N GLY A 317 -4.40 10.41 -1.84
CA GLY A 317 -3.13 10.27 -1.14
C GLY A 317 -3.05 11.12 0.14
N ASP A 318 -1.88 11.70 0.42
CA ASP A 318 -1.66 12.51 1.62
C ASP A 318 -2.48 13.81 1.65
N ALA A 319 -3.06 14.24 0.52
CA ALA A 319 -4.04 15.33 0.52
C ALA A 319 -5.35 14.91 1.23
N ALA A 320 -5.72 13.63 1.14
CA ALA A 320 -6.96 13.09 1.70
C ALA A 320 -6.77 12.37 3.04
N HIS A 321 -5.72 11.55 3.17
CA HIS A 321 -5.51 10.65 4.30
C HIS A 321 -4.03 10.51 4.68
N PRO A 322 -3.35 11.60 5.06
CA PRO A 322 -1.97 11.50 5.54
C PRO A 322 -1.94 10.63 6.78
N MET A 323 -1.05 9.63 6.80
CA MET A 323 -1.02 8.61 7.86
C MET A 323 0.40 8.33 8.32
N THR A 324 0.51 7.83 9.55
CA THR A 324 1.79 7.38 10.07
C THR A 324 2.34 6.21 9.22
N PRO A 325 3.66 6.13 9.02
CA PRO A 325 4.25 5.16 8.08
C PRO A 325 4.31 3.73 8.63
N PHE A 326 3.82 3.48 9.85
CA PHE A 326 4.06 2.23 10.57
C PHE A 326 3.39 1.00 9.97
N GLN A 327 2.36 1.18 9.13
CA GLN A 327 1.77 0.07 8.36
C GLN A 327 2.32 -0.04 6.93
N GLY A 328 3.18 0.89 6.49
CA GLY A 328 3.66 0.94 5.11
C GLY A 328 2.56 1.14 4.06
N GLN A 329 1.40 1.68 4.44
CA GLN A 329 0.22 1.73 3.57
C GLN A 329 -0.01 3.05 2.83
N GLY A 330 0.67 4.15 3.18
CA GLY A 330 0.39 5.47 2.57
C GLY A 330 0.42 5.46 1.03
N ALA A 331 1.55 5.04 0.44
CA ALA A 331 1.66 4.91 -1.02
C ALA A 331 0.68 3.88 -1.61
N THR A 332 0.40 2.80 -0.87
CA THR A 332 -0.57 1.78 -1.32
C THR A 332 -2.00 2.34 -1.33
N GLN A 333 -2.39 3.18 -0.36
CA GLN A 333 -3.69 3.84 -0.35
C GLN A 333 -3.83 4.85 -1.49
N ALA A 334 -2.76 5.58 -1.85
CA ALA A 334 -2.75 6.42 -3.04
C ALA A 334 -2.96 5.63 -4.35
N ILE A 335 -2.40 4.42 -4.44
CA ILE A 335 -2.64 3.51 -5.57
C ILE A 335 -4.10 3.02 -5.57
N GLU A 336 -4.66 2.67 -4.42
CA GLU A 336 -6.07 2.27 -4.29
C GLU A 336 -7.03 3.42 -4.65
N ASP A 337 -6.68 4.66 -4.32
CA ASP A 337 -7.43 5.85 -4.72
C ASP A 337 -7.48 5.98 -6.24
N ALA A 338 -6.32 5.92 -6.89
CA ALA A 338 -6.19 6.00 -8.33
C ALA A 338 -6.89 4.82 -9.04
N GLU A 339 -6.78 3.59 -8.53
CA GLU A 339 -7.56 2.45 -9.02
C GLU A 339 -9.06 2.71 -8.88
N GLY A 340 -9.46 3.37 -7.79
CA GLY A 340 -10.83 3.80 -7.56
C GLY A 340 -11.37 4.73 -8.65
N LEU A 341 -10.53 5.62 -9.18
CA LEU A 341 -10.92 6.59 -10.20
C LEU A 341 -11.26 5.94 -11.55
N ARG A 342 -11.08 4.62 -11.69
CA ARG A 342 -11.63 3.85 -12.83
C ARG A 342 -13.14 3.97 -12.97
N LEU A 343 -13.86 4.39 -11.92
CA LEU A 343 -15.28 4.73 -12.03
C LEU A 343 -15.53 5.86 -13.05
N LEU A 344 -14.59 6.78 -13.21
CA LEU A 344 -14.67 7.85 -14.21
C LEU A 344 -14.45 7.33 -15.64
N LEU A 345 -13.95 6.10 -15.82
CA LEU A 345 -13.74 5.51 -17.14
C LEU A 345 -15.01 4.83 -17.70
N HIS A 346 -16.09 4.71 -16.92
CA HIS A 346 -17.34 4.06 -17.34
C HIS A 346 -18.09 4.81 -18.43
N ASP A 347 -18.66 4.09 -19.38
CA ASP A 347 -19.48 4.66 -20.45
C ASP A 347 -20.60 5.55 -19.86
N GLY A 348 -20.78 6.73 -20.44
CA GLY A 348 -21.72 7.75 -19.95
C GLY A 348 -21.19 8.66 -18.84
N VAL A 349 -19.98 8.44 -18.33
CA VAL A 349 -19.25 9.46 -17.53
C VAL A 349 -18.40 10.29 -18.50
N ASP A 350 -18.90 11.48 -18.83
CA ASP A 350 -18.28 12.39 -19.80
C ASP A 350 -18.64 13.87 -19.51
N SER A 351 -18.04 14.77 -20.29
CA SER A 351 -18.18 16.22 -20.14
C SER A 351 -19.59 16.74 -20.44
N GLU A 352 -20.43 15.97 -21.13
CA GLU A 352 -21.82 16.33 -21.42
C GLU A 352 -22.78 15.92 -20.29
N ASN A 353 -22.34 15.02 -19.39
CA ASN A 353 -23.17 14.46 -18.33
C ASN A 353 -22.58 14.67 -16.93
N VAL A 354 -22.69 15.91 -16.45
CA VAL A 354 -22.19 16.33 -15.13
C VAL A 354 -22.78 15.51 -13.98
N ASP A 355 -24.06 15.12 -14.06
CA ASP A 355 -24.71 14.29 -13.03
C ASP A 355 -24.05 12.91 -12.88
N ASN A 356 -23.61 12.32 -13.99
CA ASN A 356 -22.90 11.05 -13.96
C ASN A 356 -21.48 11.19 -13.38
N VAL A 357 -20.80 12.30 -13.67
CA VAL A 357 -19.49 12.63 -13.06
C VAL A 357 -19.64 12.76 -11.55
N ASP A 358 -20.58 13.59 -11.09
CA ASP A 358 -20.85 13.82 -9.67
C ASP A 358 -21.27 12.51 -8.95
N ARG A 359 -22.12 11.69 -9.57
CA ARG A 359 -22.45 10.35 -9.04
C ARG A 359 -21.21 9.45 -8.91
N ALA A 360 -20.29 9.49 -9.88
CA ALA A 360 -19.06 8.70 -9.82
C ALA A 360 -18.14 9.18 -8.67
N LEU A 361 -17.99 10.50 -8.48
CA LEU A 361 -17.21 11.08 -7.38
C LEU A 361 -17.78 10.70 -6.01
N ARG A 362 -19.09 10.84 -5.81
CA ARG A 362 -19.76 10.44 -4.55
C ARG A 362 -19.65 8.94 -4.29
N THR A 363 -19.77 8.12 -5.35
CA THR A 363 -19.59 6.67 -5.24
C THR A 363 -18.17 6.32 -4.82
N TRP A 364 -17.17 6.99 -5.42
CA TRP A 364 -15.76 6.83 -5.07
C TRP A 364 -15.50 7.21 -3.60
N ASP A 365 -15.96 8.39 -3.14
CA ASP A 365 -15.80 8.83 -1.74
C ASP A 365 -16.39 7.81 -0.76
N SER A 366 -17.62 7.35 -1.04
CA SER A 366 -18.34 6.43 -0.16
C SER A 366 -17.65 5.06 0.02
N VAL A 367 -16.69 4.70 -0.82
CA VAL A 367 -15.86 3.49 -0.66
C VAL A 367 -14.47 3.82 -0.13
N ARG A 368 -13.80 4.79 -0.75
CA ARG A 368 -12.40 5.11 -0.46
C ARG A 368 -12.22 5.77 0.88
N ARG A 369 -13.09 6.71 1.27
CA ARG A 369 -12.94 7.45 2.52
C ARG A 369 -13.09 6.56 3.76
N PRO A 370 -14.15 5.75 3.95
CA PRO A 370 -14.23 4.87 5.11
C PRO A 370 -13.07 3.87 5.19
N ARG A 371 -12.61 3.37 4.03
CA ARG A 371 -11.48 2.44 3.97
C ARG A 371 -10.16 3.12 4.37
N ALA A 372 -9.81 4.23 3.74
CA ALA A 372 -8.59 4.96 4.03
C ALA A 372 -8.59 5.49 5.49
N ALA A 373 -9.74 5.95 6.00
CA ALA A 373 -9.91 6.32 7.39
C ALA A 373 -9.61 5.16 8.36
N GLN A 374 -10.10 3.95 8.07
CA GLN A 374 -9.80 2.77 8.88
C GLN A 374 -8.30 2.43 8.86
N VAL A 375 -7.65 2.52 7.69
CA VAL A 375 -6.21 2.29 7.56
C VAL A 375 -5.40 3.34 8.33
N GLN A 376 -5.78 4.62 8.23
CA GLN A 376 -5.17 5.73 8.97
C GLN A 376 -5.34 5.55 10.49
N GLN A 377 -6.54 5.21 10.96
CA GLN A 377 -6.77 4.95 12.40
C GLN A 377 -5.95 3.75 12.91
N ASN A 378 -5.86 2.69 12.11
CA ASN A 378 -5.02 1.54 12.42
C ASN A 378 -3.53 1.95 12.47
N SER A 379 -3.08 2.93 11.70
CA SER A 379 -1.66 3.28 11.64
C SER A 379 -1.20 4.01 12.92
N ARG A 380 -2.11 4.68 13.63
CA ARG A 380 -1.85 5.35 14.91
C ARG A 380 -1.45 4.40 16.02
N HIS A 381 -2.11 3.25 16.08
CA HIS A 381 -1.97 2.28 17.15
C HIS A 381 -1.22 1.07 16.63
N VAL A 382 0.10 1.15 16.55
CA VAL A 382 0.91 -0.02 16.25
C VAL A 382 1.31 -0.75 17.53
N THR A 383 1.54 -0.04 18.64
CA THR A 383 1.94 -0.61 19.94
C THR A 383 0.81 -1.39 20.63
N ASP A 384 1.16 -2.46 21.33
CA ASP A 384 0.28 -3.26 22.21
C ASP A 384 -0.92 -3.96 21.55
N MET A 385 -0.69 -4.62 20.41
CA MET A 385 -1.76 -5.34 19.72
C MET A 385 -1.60 -6.85 19.74
N SER A 386 -2.72 -7.55 19.95
CA SER A 386 -2.76 -9.00 19.83
C SER A 386 -2.38 -9.46 18.43
N ALA A 387 -1.86 -10.67 18.31
CA ALA A 387 -1.54 -11.27 17.01
C ALA A 387 -2.77 -11.35 16.09
N GLN A 388 -3.96 -11.55 16.67
CA GLN A 388 -5.22 -11.58 15.94
C GLN A 388 -5.57 -10.21 15.36
N ALA A 389 -5.48 -9.13 16.15
CA ALA A 389 -5.77 -7.78 15.67
C ALA A 389 -4.86 -7.37 14.50
N GLN A 390 -3.61 -7.82 14.51
CA GLN A 390 -2.65 -7.54 13.44
C GLN A 390 -2.93 -8.35 12.17
N LEU A 391 -3.28 -9.62 12.33
CA LEU A 391 -3.80 -10.45 11.24
C LEU A 391 -5.01 -9.81 10.56
N ASP A 392 -5.95 -9.28 11.34
CA ASP A 392 -7.16 -8.67 10.81
C ASP A 392 -6.85 -7.37 10.06
N ARG A 393 -5.85 -6.59 10.50
CA ARG A 393 -5.34 -5.44 9.75
C ARG A 393 -4.66 -5.84 8.46
N MET A 394 -3.84 -6.90 8.46
CA MET A 394 -3.27 -7.42 7.22
C MET A 394 -4.35 -7.89 6.26
N ARG A 395 -5.37 -8.60 6.73
CA ARG A 395 -6.52 -8.99 5.91
C ARG A 395 -7.21 -7.77 5.33
N LEU A 396 -7.53 -6.77 6.16
CA LEU A 396 -8.13 -5.52 5.71
C LEU A 396 -7.30 -4.85 4.61
N ASN A 397 -5.98 -4.77 4.79
CA ASN A 397 -5.08 -4.14 3.83
C ASN A 397 -4.97 -5.01 2.56
N TRP A 398 -4.43 -6.22 2.69
CA TRP A 398 -3.92 -7.03 1.58
C TRP A 398 -4.97 -7.82 0.80
N THR A 399 -6.22 -7.90 1.28
CA THR A 399 -7.32 -8.59 0.54
C THR A 399 -8.19 -7.64 -0.28
N TYR A 400 -7.98 -6.33 -0.20
CA TYR A 400 -8.79 -5.40 -0.97
C TYR A 400 -8.66 -5.63 -2.47
N GLY A 401 -9.80 -5.82 -3.12
CA GLY A 401 -9.91 -6.20 -4.53
C GLY A 401 -10.15 -5.03 -5.48
N GLY A 402 -10.13 -3.80 -4.99
CA GLY A 402 -10.41 -2.59 -5.78
C GLY A 402 -11.87 -2.13 -5.71
N ILE A 403 -12.12 -0.97 -6.30
CA ILE A 403 -13.39 -0.24 -6.18
C ILE A 403 -14.59 -1.04 -6.69
N HIS A 404 -14.46 -1.71 -7.84
CA HIS A 404 -15.55 -2.50 -8.40
C HIS A 404 -15.85 -3.75 -7.56
N ALA A 405 -14.82 -4.36 -6.94
CA ALA A 405 -15.04 -5.48 -6.03
C ALA A 405 -15.74 -5.03 -4.75
N ALA A 406 -15.33 -3.89 -4.21
CA ALA A 406 -15.97 -3.30 -3.03
C ALA A 406 -17.45 -2.96 -3.28
N LEU A 407 -17.78 -2.40 -4.45
CA LEU A 407 -19.16 -2.07 -4.81
C LEU A 407 -20.03 -3.32 -5.02
N ARG A 408 -19.51 -4.39 -5.64
CA ARG A 408 -20.23 -5.67 -5.76
C ARG A 408 -20.54 -6.29 -4.39
N ASN A 409 -19.64 -6.13 -3.43
CA ASN A 409 -19.74 -6.76 -2.12
C ASN A 409 -20.54 -5.95 -1.10
N ARG A 410 -21.06 -4.76 -1.44
CA ARG A 410 -21.89 -3.94 -0.54
C ARG A 410 -23.16 -4.63 -0.01
N GLY A 411 -23.53 -5.79 -0.55
CA GLY A 411 -24.67 -6.60 -0.11
C GLY A 411 -24.35 -7.98 0.48
N THR A 412 -23.08 -8.38 0.60
CA THR A 412 -22.71 -9.77 0.99
C THR A 412 -21.65 -9.76 2.09
N LEU A 413 -22.07 -9.95 3.35
CA LEU A 413 -21.14 -10.33 4.42
C LEU A 413 -20.65 -11.76 4.15
N TYR A 414 -19.40 -11.93 3.72
CA TYR A 414 -18.80 -13.25 3.74
C TYR A 414 -18.31 -13.60 5.15
N PRO A 415 -18.67 -14.77 5.70
CA PRO A 415 -17.96 -15.33 6.83
C PRO A 415 -16.55 -15.74 6.35
N ILE A 416 -15.53 -15.23 7.02
CA ILE A 416 -14.12 -15.54 6.74
C ILE A 416 -13.87 -16.99 7.16
N VAL A 417 -13.70 -17.90 6.21
CA VAL A 417 -13.37 -19.31 6.48
C VAL A 417 -11.86 -19.48 6.67
N GLY A 418 -11.53 -20.21 7.74
CA GLY A 418 -10.22 -20.49 8.32
C GLY A 418 -9.04 -20.72 7.38
N VAL A 419 -7.99 -19.93 7.63
CA VAL A 419 -6.60 -20.41 7.64
C VAL A 419 -6.04 -19.98 8.99
N ALA A 420 -6.00 -20.92 9.93
CA ALA A 420 -5.37 -20.76 11.22
C ALA A 420 -4.19 -21.73 11.28
N VAL A 421 -3.20 -21.39 12.10
CA VAL A 421 -1.97 -22.16 12.40
C VAL A 421 -0.78 -21.88 11.47
N THR A 422 -0.33 -20.61 11.41
CA THR A 422 1.11 -20.26 11.29
C THR A 422 1.40 -18.80 11.66
N VAL A 423 0.38 -17.94 11.70
CA VAL A 423 0.55 -16.48 11.65
C VAL A 423 0.56 -15.78 13.02
N GLY A 424 0.25 -16.50 14.11
CA GLY A 424 0.16 -15.94 15.46
C GLY A 424 1.48 -15.39 16.02
N ALA A 425 2.63 -15.90 15.55
CA ALA A 425 3.92 -15.43 16.02
C ALA A 425 4.24 -14.03 15.51
N PHE A 426 3.92 -13.67 14.25
CA PHE A 426 4.42 -12.49 13.51
C PHE A 426 4.37 -11.16 14.26
N PHE A 427 3.48 -10.99 15.24
CA PHE A 427 2.86 -9.69 15.41
C PHE A 427 3.10 -8.98 16.74
N ALA A 428 3.32 -9.65 17.88
CA ALA A 428 3.57 -8.94 19.16
C ALA A 428 4.76 -7.93 19.11
N PHE A 429 5.62 -8.01 18.10
CA PHE A 429 6.95 -7.44 18.12
C PHE A 429 7.27 -6.32 17.11
N LEU A 430 6.41 -6.02 16.12
CA LEU A 430 6.60 -4.81 15.26
C LEU A 430 6.47 -3.48 16.03
N THR A 431 6.29 -3.59 17.34
CA THR A 431 5.70 -2.59 18.22
C THR A 431 6.48 -2.45 19.53
N GLY A 432 7.50 -3.31 19.76
CA GLY A 432 8.47 -3.16 20.86
C GLY A 432 7.97 -3.53 22.27
N SER A 433 7.17 -4.59 22.44
CA SER A 433 6.78 -5.05 23.80
C SER A 433 6.93 -6.56 23.97
N PRO A 434 7.95 -7.03 24.73
CA PRO A 434 8.31 -8.45 24.85
C PRO A 434 7.49 -9.24 25.89
N ASP A 435 6.84 -8.58 26.84
CA ASP A 435 6.18 -9.26 27.96
C ASP A 435 4.73 -9.66 27.64
N ARG A 436 4.52 -10.83 27.03
CA ARG A 436 3.32 -11.71 27.23
C ARG A 436 3.21 -12.94 26.31
N ALA A 437 4.24 -13.30 25.55
CA ALA A 437 4.21 -14.50 24.70
C ALA A 437 4.16 -15.83 25.48
N ALA A 438 4.52 -15.85 26.77
CA ALA A 438 4.62 -17.08 27.57
C ALA A 438 3.27 -17.73 27.96
N GLY A 439 2.15 -17.00 27.89
CA GLY A 439 0.84 -17.50 28.38
C GLY A 439 0.00 -18.29 27.38
N VAL A 440 0.39 -18.36 26.10
CA VAL A 440 -0.48 -18.89 25.02
C VAL A 440 -0.24 -20.39 24.76
N ILE A 441 0.88 -20.96 25.20
CA ILE A 441 1.23 -22.37 24.94
C ILE A 441 0.55 -23.32 25.95
N GLU A 442 0.32 -22.91 27.20
CA GLU A 442 -0.20 -23.81 28.25
C GLU A 442 -1.72 -24.04 28.24
N ASN A 443 -2.54 -23.13 27.69
CA ASN A 443 -4.01 -23.27 27.76
C ASN A 443 -4.63 -24.05 26.58
N SER A 444 -3.85 -24.54 25.62
CA SER A 444 -4.38 -25.31 24.48
C SER A 444 -4.49 -26.83 24.72
N THR A 445 -3.98 -27.33 25.85
CA THR A 445 -3.97 -28.77 26.19
C THR A 445 -4.88 -29.18 27.34
N ARG A 446 -5.62 -28.25 27.97
CA ARG A 446 -6.63 -28.59 28.99
C ARG A 446 -7.94 -27.85 28.75
N GLY A 447 -8.89 -28.53 28.11
CA GLY A 447 -10.25 -28.02 27.95
C GLY A 447 -11.10 -28.80 26.96
N LYS A 448 -11.17 -30.13 27.07
CA LYS A 448 -12.25 -30.91 26.48
C LYS A 448 -13.07 -31.52 27.59
N GLY A 449 -14.32 -31.07 27.71
CA GLY A 449 -15.33 -31.64 28.57
C GLY A 449 -16.21 -30.55 29.18
N GLU A 450 -17.32 -30.24 28.52
CA GLU A 450 -18.66 -30.44 29.08
C GLU A 450 -19.75 -29.77 28.22
N SER A 451 -20.84 -30.50 28.08
CA SER A 451 -22.07 -30.19 27.37
C SER A 451 -23.08 -29.48 28.28
N SER A 452 -23.82 -28.50 27.74
CA SER A 452 -25.17 -28.12 28.22
C SER A 452 -25.88 -27.38 27.07
N ALA A 453 -26.91 -27.95 26.45
CA ALA A 453 -28.32 -28.02 26.88
C ALA A 453 -29.01 -26.64 26.86
N PHE A 454 -29.68 -26.32 25.74
CA PHE A 454 -30.69 -25.25 25.67
C PHE A 454 -32.08 -25.91 25.54
N VAL A 455 -32.89 -25.69 26.58
CA VAL A 455 -34.32 -26.04 26.68
C VAL A 455 -35.15 -24.85 26.21
N GLY A 456 -36.21 -25.12 25.43
CA GLY A 456 -37.04 -24.11 24.79
C GLY A 456 -38.36 -23.79 25.50
N TYR A 457 -39.12 -22.90 24.85
CA TYR A 457 -40.56 -22.63 24.95
C TYR A 457 -40.92 -21.87 23.65
N GLY A 458 -41.99 -22.10 22.87
CA GLY A 458 -43.14 -22.98 22.95
C GLY A 458 -44.38 -22.30 22.32
N SER A 459 -44.85 -22.82 21.16
CA SER A 459 -46.26 -22.82 20.65
C SER A 459 -46.95 -21.51 20.24
N LYS A 460 -47.81 -21.35 19.21
CA LYS A 460 -48.56 -22.18 18.20
C LYS A 460 -49.46 -21.19 17.37
N PRO A 461 -50.41 -21.56 16.46
CA PRO A 461 -50.53 -22.70 15.51
C PRO A 461 -51.16 -22.36 14.10
N SER A 462 -51.21 -23.41 13.24
CA SER A 462 -52.24 -23.78 12.21
C SER A 462 -52.38 -22.94 10.92
N SER A 463 -52.60 -23.47 9.70
CA SER A 463 -53.20 -24.75 9.24
C SER A 463 -52.93 -25.00 7.73
N GLU A 464 -52.75 -26.29 7.35
CA GLU A 464 -53.29 -27.00 6.15
C GLU A 464 -52.96 -26.52 4.72
N ARG A 465 -52.86 -27.32 3.65
CA ARG A 465 -52.67 -28.75 3.27
C ARG A 465 -52.64 -28.75 1.73
N HIS A 466 -51.88 -29.65 1.07
CA HIS A 466 -52.04 -30.32 -0.27
C HIS A 466 -50.62 -30.58 -0.86
N LEU A 467 -50.02 -31.80 -0.88
CA LEU A 467 -50.26 -33.04 -1.69
C LEU A 467 -50.20 -32.75 -3.21
N GLU A 468 -49.48 -33.42 -4.14
CA GLU A 468 -48.75 -34.71 -4.30
C GLU A 468 -47.79 -34.54 -5.53
N GLU A 469 -46.56 -35.09 -5.57
CA GLU A 469 -46.13 -36.40 -6.13
C GLU A 469 -46.72 -36.76 -7.53
N THR A 470 -45.97 -37.00 -8.61
CA THR A 470 -45.19 -38.22 -8.95
C THR A 470 -44.66 -38.08 -10.41
N THR A 471 -43.50 -38.65 -10.78
CA THR A 471 -43.29 -39.90 -11.56
C THR A 471 -41.76 -40.01 -11.78
N GLY A 472 -41.03 -41.12 -11.74
CA GLY A 472 -41.31 -42.55 -11.63
C GLY A 472 -40.35 -43.31 -12.56
N ARG A 473 -39.39 -44.08 -12.00
CA ARG A 473 -38.90 -45.42 -12.42
C ARG A 473 -37.42 -45.70 -12.06
N ASP A 474 -37.27 -46.76 -11.26
CA ASP A 474 -36.10 -47.57 -10.86
C ASP A 474 -35.93 -48.76 -11.88
N PRO A 475 -35.08 -49.82 -11.76
CA PRO A 475 -33.86 -50.08 -10.96
C PRO A 475 -32.67 -50.80 -11.68
N LEU A 476 -31.52 -50.84 -10.97
CA LEU A 476 -30.52 -51.92 -10.77
C LEU A 476 -29.89 -52.71 -11.96
N ARG A 477 -28.54 -52.72 -12.03
CA ARG A 477 -27.71 -53.96 -11.95
C ARG A 477 -26.21 -53.71 -11.73
N GLN A 478 -25.63 -54.63 -10.96
CA GLN A 478 -24.27 -54.71 -10.42
C GLN A 478 -23.21 -55.29 -11.40
N SER A 479 -21.96 -55.31 -10.90
CA SER A 479 -20.72 -56.02 -11.33
C SER A 479 -19.87 -55.27 -12.37
N GLY A 480 -18.58 -54.95 -12.20
CA GLY A 480 -17.55 -55.39 -11.24
C GLY A 480 -16.60 -56.39 -11.90
N LEU A 481 -15.37 -55.98 -12.27
CA LEU A 481 -14.15 -56.83 -12.30
C LEU A 481 -12.89 -56.04 -12.69
N ALA A 482 -11.84 -56.22 -11.88
CA ALA A 482 -10.43 -55.89 -12.09
C ALA A 482 -9.87 -56.56 -13.37
N GLY A 483 -8.89 -56.06 -14.11
CA GLY A 483 -7.54 -55.59 -13.74
C GLY A 483 -6.51 -56.60 -14.28
N LEU A 484 -5.46 -56.15 -14.99
CA LEU A 484 -4.11 -56.77 -15.06
C LEU A 484 -3.16 -56.02 -16.03
N LYS A 485 -1.88 -56.08 -15.68
CA LYS A 485 -0.68 -55.40 -16.21
C LYS A 485 0.05 -56.19 -17.31
N SER A 486 0.92 -55.51 -18.09
CA SER A 486 2.37 -55.79 -18.38
C SER A 486 2.79 -55.27 -19.77
N GLU A 487 3.77 -54.36 -19.93
CA GLU A 487 5.21 -54.59 -20.31
C GLU A 487 5.42 -55.37 -21.63
N GLN A 488 6.34 -55.11 -22.56
CA GLN A 488 7.47 -54.19 -22.79
C GLN A 488 7.92 -54.37 -24.28
N THR A 489 8.90 -53.57 -24.73
CA THR A 489 9.92 -53.77 -25.81
C THR A 489 9.81 -53.00 -27.14
N ASP A 490 10.81 -52.12 -27.33
CA ASP A 490 11.49 -51.59 -28.54
C ASP A 490 12.53 -52.66 -29.03
N PRO A 491 13.09 -52.74 -30.28
CA PRO A 491 13.81 -51.68 -31.03
C PRO A 491 13.77 -51.73 -32.60
N ASN A 492 14.07 -50.62 -33.29
CA ASN A 492 15.10 -50.52 -34.38
C ASN A 492 15.03 -49.23 -35.23
N GLN A 493 16.18 -48.54 -35.28
CA GLN A 493 16.66 -47.50 -36.22
C GLN A 493 17.19 -48.15 -37.54
N PRO A 494 17.72 -47.46 -38.61
CA PRO A 494 18.53 -46.21 -38.58
C PRO A 494 18.55 -45.24 -39.81
N SER A 495 19.21 -44.07 -39.60
CA SER A 495 20.08 -43.26 -40.52
C SER A 495 19.44 -42.42 -41.66
N THR A 496 19.86 -41.20 -42.03
CA THR A 496 21.19 -40.57 -42.16
C THR A 496 21.17 -39.02 -42.30
N ARG A 497 22.38 -38.40 -42.14
CA ARG A 497 22.91 -37.08 -42.60
C ARG A 497 22.48 -35.81 -41.84
N ASN A 498 23.36 -34.91 -41.40
CA ASN A 498 24.83 -34.80 -41.45
C ASN A 498 25.31 -33.99 -40.24
#